data_AF-A0A961YF59-F1
#
_entry.id   AF-A0A961YF59-F1
#
_cell.length_a   1.000
_cell.length_b   1.000
_cell.length_c   1.000
_cell.angle_alpha   90.00
_cell.angle_beta   90.00
_cell.angle_gamma   90.00
#
_symmetry.space_group_name_H-M   'P 1'
#
loop_
_entity.id
_entity.type
_entity.pdbx_description
1 polymer ?
#
loop_
_entity_poly.entity_id
_entity_poly.type
_entity_poly.pdbx_seq_one_letter_code
_entity_poly.pdbx_strand_id
1 'polypeptide(L)'
;HYPQALMWELAAQAATDPGLEEVAAYFASIKPKQFMKVVETDTIPKVEVMHWIYKKAEAGGTEPLGNRLIELTDDFARFGKRDGRITYTVYVPPGSLAKGEDLVKTGGGKTTACATCHGGDLKGLGLVPPIAGRSPSYIARQLHDFRTGARSGDYSELMKPVVANLTNDDFIAITGYLASLNP
;
A
#
# COMPACT_ATOMS: atom_id res chain seq x y z
N HIS A 1 8.96 23.82 -16.47
CA HIS A 1 8.61 22.49 -16.99
C HIS A 1 9.79 21.95 -17.78
N TYR A 2 10.50 20.95 -17.24
CA TYR A 2 11.49 20.23 -18.04
C TYR A 2 10.72 19.34 -19.03
N PRO A 3 10.87 19.52 -20.34
CA PRO A 3 10.16 18.72 -21.32
C PRO A 3 10.56 17.25 -21.12
N GLN A 4 9.59 16.33 -21.11
CA GLN A 4 9.82 14.90 -20.84
C GLN A 4 10.92 14.29 -21.72
N ALA A 5 11.14 14.84 -22.93
CA ALA A 5 12.23 14.45 -23.82
C ALA A 5 13.62 14.68 -23.21
N LEU A 6 13.84 15.78 -22.49
CA LEU A 6 15.12 16.09 -21.83
C LEU A 6 15.38 15.13 -20.65
N MET A 7 14.32 14.76 -19.92
CA MET A 7 14.42 13.75 -18.85
C MET A 7 14.74 12.36 -19.42
N TRP A 8 14.21 12.03 -20.60
CA TRP A 8 14.51 10.77 -21.30
C TRP A 8 15.96 10.73 -21.81
N GLU A 9 16.45 11.83 -22.39
CA GLU A 9 17.85 11.94 -22.83
C GLU A 9 18.84 11.90 -21.65
N LEU A 10 18.53 12.57 -20.54
CA LEU A 10 19.33 12.50 -19.32
C LEU A 10 19.32 11.10 -18.70
N ALA A 11 18.17 10.42 -18.71
CA ALA A 11 18.07 9.03 -18.27
C ALA A 11 18.86 8.08 -19.19
N ALA A 12 18.86 8.32 -20.51
CA ALA A 12 19.64 7.55 -21.47
C ALA A 12 21.15 7.79 -21.33
N GLN A 13 21.59 9.03 -21.03
CA GLN A 13 22.99 9.34 -20.73
C GLN A 13 23.44 8.74 -19.39
N ALA A 14 22.59 8.79 -18.37
CA ALA A 14 22.82 8.07 -17.12
C ALA A 14 22.83 6.55 -17.31
N ALA A 15 22.09 6.03 -18.30
CA ALA A 15 22.06 4.61 -18.64
C ALA A 15 23.39 4.09 -19.23
N THR A 16 24.23 4.98 -19.75
CA THR A 16 25.57 4.65 -20.27
C THR A 16 26.70 4.83 -19.26
N ASP A 17 26.38 5.19 -18.01
CA ASP A 17 27.37 5.32 -16.94
C ASP A 17 27.88 3.93 -16.51
N PRO A 18 29.20 3.65 -16.57
CA PRO A 18 29.78 2.39 -16.11
C PRO A 18 29.44 2.05 -14.65
N GLY A 19 29.12 3.05 -13.81
CA GLY A 19 28.68 2.87 -12.43
C GLY A 19 27.19 2.50 -12.30
N LEU A 20 26.39 2.59 -13.36
CA LEU A 20 24.97 2.29 -13.31
C LEU A 20 24.70 0.83 -12.98
N GLU A 21 25.48 -0.12 -13.53
CA GLU A 21 25.32 -1.54 -13.22
C GLU A 21 25.57 -1.83 -11.74
N GLU A 22 26.57 -1.18 -11.15
CA GLU A 22 26.88 -1.29 -9.72
C GLU A 22 25.78 -0.66 -8.87
N VAL A 23 25.28 0.52 -9.25
CA VAL A 23 24.17 1.20 -8.58
C VAL A 23 22.88 0.38 -8.67
N ALA A 24 22.58 -0.17 -9.85
CA ALA A 24 21.44 -1.05 -10.07
C ALA A 24 21.57 -2.34 -9.26
N ALA A 25 22.74 -2.96 -9.22
CA ALA A 25 23.02 -4.13 -8.39
C ALA A 25 22.88 -3.80 -6.89
N TYR A 26 23.37 -2.65 -6.45
CA TYR A 26 23.21 -2.18 -5.07
C TYR A 26 21.75 -2.02 -4.71
N PHE A 27 20.96 -1.27 -5.50
CA PHE A 27 19.53 -1.06 -5.21
C PHE A 27 18.72 -2.36 -5.34
N ALA A 28 19.05 -3.24 -6.28
CA ALA A 28 18.43 -4.56 -6.40
C ALA A 28 18.75 -5.48 -5.22
N SER A 29 19.88 -5.27 -4.55
CA SER A 29 20.27 -6.04 -3.34
C SER A 29 19.51 -5.63 -2.07
N ILE A 30 18.86 -4.46 -2.08
CA ILE A 30 18.13 -3.96 -0.91
C ILE A 30 16.92 -4.85 -0.65
N LYS A 31 16.94 -5.55 0.48
CA LYS A 31 15.82 -6.37 0.92
C LYS A 31 14.69 -5.49 1.44
N PRO A 32 13.47 -5.59 0.87
CA PRO A 32 12.29 -4.96 1.45
C PRO A 32 12.11 -5.43 2.90
N LYS A 33 11.81 -4.49 3.80
CA LYS A 33 11.50 -4.80 5.19
C LYS A 33 10.05 -4.45 5.46
N GLN A 34 9.38 -5.28 6.24
CA GLN A 34 8.08 -4.93 6.79
C GLN A 34 8.26 -3.76 7.77
N PHE A 35 7.55 -2.66 7.51
CA PHE A 35 7.59 -1.44 8.33
C PHE A 35 6.23 -1.14 8.98
N MET A 36 5.24 -2.01 8.78
CA MET A 36 3.89 -1.88 9.31
C MET A 36 3.52 -3.03 10.23
N LYS A 37 2.85 -2.71 11.33
CA LYS A 37 2.19 -3.67 12.22
C LYS A 37 0.68 -3.48 12.14
N VAL A 38 -0.05 -4.53 11.78
CA VAL A 38 -1.53 -4.48 11.71
C VAL A 38 -2.14 -4.95 13.04
N VAL A 39 -3.14 -4.24 13.53
CA VAL A 39 -3.84 -4.51 14.79
C VAL A 39 -5.35 -4.44 14.55
N GLU A 40 -6.04 -5.53 14.87
CA GLU A 40 -7.50 -5.59 14.91
C GLU A 40 -8.02 -5.07 16.24
N THR A 41 -8.86 -4.03 16.22
CA THR A 41 -9.38 -3.41 17.45
C THR A 41 -10.63 -2.58 17.18
N ASP A 42 -11.52 -2.47 18.18
CA ASP A 42 -12.67 -1.57 18.15
C ASP A 42 -12.33 -0.13 18.54
N THR A 43 -11.19 0.07 19.21
CA THR A 43 -10.75 1.38 19.71
C THR A 43 -9.30 1.65 19.35
N ILE A 44 -8.98 2.92 19.08
CA ILE A 44 -7.65 3.39 18.75
C ILE A 44 -7.22 4.52 19.67
N PRO A 45 -5.91 4.85 19.76
CA PRO A 45 -5.49 6.12 20.30
C PRO A 45 -6.21 7.25 19.58
N LYS A 46 -6.62 8.28 20.32
CA LYS A 46 -7.21 9.48 19.72
C LYS A 46 -6.23 10.07 18.72
N VAL A 47 -6.71 10.40 17.52
CA VAL A 47 -5.87 10.92 16.43
C VAL A 47 -6.21 12.36 16.07
N GLU A 48 -5.20 13.08 15.60
CA GLU A 48 -5.33 14.39 14.98
C GLU A 48 -4.90 14.28 13.51
N VAL A 49 -5.62 14.97 12.63
CA VAL A 49 -5.25 15.07 11.22
C VAL A 49 -4.17 16.14 11.08
N MET A 50 -3.01 15.75 10.55
CA MET A 50 -1.94 16.66 10.16
C MET A 50 -1.73 16.54 8.65
N HIS A 51 -2.30 17.49 7.92
CA HIS A 51 -2.35 17.49 6.47
C HIS A 51 -3.02 16.21 5.91
N TRP A 52 -2.28 15.31 5.26
CA TRP A 52 -2.80 14.04 4.73
C TRP A 52 -2.52 12.82 5.62
N ILE A 53 -1.90 12.99 6.80
CA ILE A 53 -1.59 11.89 7.73
C ILE A 53 -2.29 12.03 9.08
N TYR A 54 -2.42 10.90 9.79
CA TYR A 54 -2.83 10.88 11.19
C TYR A 54 -1.62 10.89 12.11
N LYS A 55 -1.74 11.62 13.22
CA LYS A 55 -0.83 11.54 14.37
C LYS A 55 -1.62 11.28 15.65
N LYS A 56 -0.95 10.78 16.69
CA LYS A 56 -1.55 10.67 18.02
C LYS A 56 -1.87 12.08 18.55
N ALA A 57 -3.04 12.25 19.15
CA ALA A 57 -3.40 13.50 19.82
C ALA A 57 -2.49 13.74 21.02
N GLU A 58 -1.99 14.96 21.19
CA GLU A 58 -1.06 15.30 22.29
C GLU A 58 -1.72 15.13 23.66
N ALA A 59 -3.02 15.43 23.74
CA ALA A 59 -3.83 15.24 24.95
C ALA A 59 -4.06 13.75 25.31
N GLY A 60 -3.67 12.82 24.43
CA GLY A 60 -3.92 11.39 24.60
C GLY A 60 -5.40 11.00 24.53
N GLY A 61 -5.71 9.83 25.08
CA GLY A 61 -7.05 9.24 25.06
C GLY A 61 -7.27 8.24 23.93
N THR A 62 -8.50 7.73 23.84
CA THR A 62 -8.92 6.74 22.84
C THR A 62 -10.21 7.20 22.15
N GLU A 63 -10.43 6.69 20.94
CA GLU A 63 -11.66 6.89 20.19
C GLU A 63 -12.12 5.59 19.51
N PRO A 64 -13.42 5.40 19.24
CA PRO A 64 -13.90 4.25 18.48
C PRO A 64 -13.32 4.25 17.06
N LEU A 65 -12.81 3.11 16.61
CA LEU A 65 -12.36 2.95 15.23
C LEU A 65 -13.56 3.01 14.27
N GLY A 66 -14.65 2.33 14.62
CA GLY A 66 -15.78 2.14 13.73
C GLY A 66 -15.37 1.37 12.48
N ASN A 67 -15.95 1.69 11.33
CA ASN A 67 -15.64 1.04 10.06
C ASN A 67 -14.52 1.78 9.29
N ARG A 68 -13.41 2.08 9.97
CA ARG A 68 -12.28 2.84 9.41
C ARG A 68 -11.01 2.00 9.46
N LEU A 69 -10.11 2.25 8.52
CA LEU A 69 -8.70 1.85 8.61
C LEU A 69 -7.88 3.09 8.95
N ILE A 70 -7.05 3.00 9.99
CA ILE A 70 -6.19 4.11 10.43
C ILE A 70 -4.72 3.66 10.40
N GLU A 71 -3.96 4.26 9.48
CA GLU A 71 -2.50 4.11 9.38
C GLU A 71 -1.83 5.23 10.21
N LEU A 72 -1.18 4.86 11.30
CA LEU A 72 -0.63 5.78 12.29
C LEU A 72 0.88 5.62 12.40
N THR A 73 1.64 6.71 12.27
CA THR A 73 3.08 6.68 12.51
C THR A 73 3.39 6.49 14.00
N ASP A 74 4.34 5.60 14.28
CA ASP A 74 4.76 5.32 15.67
C ASP A 74 5.67 6.43 16.24
N ASP A 75 6.37 7.17 15.37
CA ASP A 75 7.26 8.28 15.73
C ASP A 75 7.08 9.45 14.75
N PHE A 76 6.28 10.43 15.18
CA PHE A 76 5.97 11.60 14.37
C PHE A 76 7.18 12.56 14.21
N ALA A 77 8.08 12.61 15.19
CA ALA A 77 9.27 13.45 15.12
C ALA A 77 10.24 12.93 14.05
N ARG A 78 10.36 11.60 13.90
CA ARG A 78 11.09 10.97 12.80
C ARG A 78 10.37 11.11 11.46
N PHE A 79 9.04 11.07 11.45
CA PHE A 79 8.25 11.33 10.25
C PHE A 79 8.60 12.67 9.60
N GLY A 80 8.64 13.76 10.39
CA GLY A 80 9.02 15.07 9.88
C GLY A 80 10.43 15.14 9.26
N LYS A 81 11.33 14.23 9.68
CA LYS A 81 12.71 14.13 9.18
C LYS A 81 12.86 13.22 7.95
N ARG A 82 11.76 12.62 7.46
CA ARG A 82 11.77 11.65 6.34
C ARG A 82 12.72 10.47 6.58
N ASP A 83 12.81 10.02 7.83
CA ASP A 83 13.64 8.85 8.18
C ASP A 83 13.06 7.58 7.57
N GLY A 84 13.82 6.88 6.73
CA GLY A 84 13.38 5.62 6.10
C GLY A 84 13.13 4.47 7.09
N ARG A 85 13.38 4.66 8.39
CA ARG A 85 13.17 3.67 9.46
C ARG A 85 11.86 3.85 10.24
N ILE A 86 10.98 4.76 9.82
CA ILE A 86 9.69 4.97 10.47
C ILE A 86 8.86 3.69 10.34
N THR A 87 8.22 3.31 11.45
CA THR A 87 7.22 2.24 11.48
C THR A 87 5.83 2.82 11.65
N TYR A 88 4.83 2.07 11.20
CA TYR A 88 3.43 2.44 11.32
C TYR A 88 2.66 1.32 12.01
N THR A 89 1.73 1.71 12.87
CA THR A 89 0.67 0.83 13.33
C THR A 89 -0.58 1.08 12.49
N VAL A 90 -1.08 0.02 11.86
CA VAL A 90 -2.31 0.03 11.06
C VAL A 90 -3.41 -0.59 11.90
N TYR A 91 -4.42 0.20 12.25
CA TYR A 91 -5.59 -0.27 12.97
C TYR A 91 -6.72 -0.58 12.01
N VAL A 92 -7.32 -1.76 12.15
CA VAL A 92 -8.46 -2.23 11.34
C VAL A 92 -9.56 -2.81 12.24
N PRO A 93 -10.83 -2.83 11.79
CA PRO A 93 -11.92 -3.43 12.55
C PRO A 93 -11.67 -4.94 12.79
N PRO A 94 -12.14 -5.51 13.91
CA PRO A 94 -12.01 -6.94 14.17
C PRO A 94 -12.59 -7.81 13.04
N GLY A 95 -11.87 -8.86 12.65
CA GLY A 95 -12.25 -9.76 11.56
C GLY A 95 -11.87 -9.27 10.16
N SER A 96 -11.29 -8.08 10.03
CA SER A 96 -10.83 -7.53 8.74
C SER A 96 -9.74 -8.38 8.11
N LEU A 97 -8.83 -8.96 8.90
CA LEU A 97 -7.73 -9.78 8.38
C LEU A 97 -8.25 -11.08 7.78
N ALA A 98 -9.15 -11.77 8.48
CA ALA A 98 -9.75 -13.01 7.98
C ALA A 98 -10.59 -12.76 6.71
N LYS A 99 -11.40 -11.69 6.70
CA LYS A 99 -12.16 -11.28 5.51
C LYS A 99 -11.24 -10.91 4.35
N GLY A 100 -10.15 -10.19 4.64
CA GLY A 100 -9.18 -9.76 3.64
C GLY A 100 -8.43 -10.93 3.02
N GLU A 101 -8.04 -11.90 3.85
CA GLU A 101 -7.42 -13.15 3.39
C GLU A 101 -8.33 -13.92 2.43
N ASP A 102 -9.60 -14.11 2.78
CA ASP A 102 -10.57 -14.79 1.92
C ASP A 102 -10.74 -14.06 0.58
N LEU A 103 -11.00 -12.76 0.60
CA LEU A 103 -11.12 -11.95 -0.62
C LEU A 103 -9.87 -12.03 -1.50
N VAL A 104 -8.68 -11.99 -0.90
CA VAL A 104 -7.42 -12.03 -1.64
C VAL A 104 -7.13 -13.41 -2.23
N LYS A 105 -7.42 -14.49 -1.51
CA LYS A 105 -7.11 -15.86 -1.93
C LYS A 105 -8.17 -16.48 -2.82
N THR A 106 -9.44 -16.18 -2.60
CA THR A 106 -10.57 -16.85 -3.26
C THR A 106 -11.40 -15.88 -4.11
N GLY A 107 -11.28 -14.58 -3.86
CA GLY A 107 -12.15 -13.57 -4.45
C GLY A 107 -13.48 -13.39 -3.72
N GLY A 108 -13.79 -14.24 -2.72
CA GLY A 108 -15.01 -14.17 -1.90
C GLY A 108 -16.32 -14.15 -2.70
N GLY A 109 -16.32 -14.69 -3.93
CA GLY A 109 -17.45 -14.63 -4.87
C GLY A 109 -17.74 -13.24 -5.43
N LYS A 110 -16.93 -12.22 -5.12
CA LYS A 110 -17.11 -10.83 -5.56
C LYS A 110 -16.13 -10.43 -6.66
N THR A 111 -14.97 -11.04 -6.69
CA THR A 111 -13.87 -10.68 -7.59
C THR A 111 -13.03 -11.89 -7.97
N THR A 112 -12.05 -11.69 -8.86
CA THR A 112 -11.00 -12.67 -9.14
C THR A 112 -9.99 -12.67 -8.00
N ALA A 113 -9.57 -13.85 -7.55
CA ALA A 113 -8.52 -13.99 -6.55
C ALA A 113 -7.25 -13.24 -6.96
N CYS A 114 -6.71 -12.40 -6.08
CA CYS A 114 -5.59 -11.50 -6.39
C CYS A 114 -4.31 -12.28 -6.75
N ALA A 115 -4.10 -13.41 -6.08
CA ALA A 115 -2.95 -14.30 -6.30
C ALA A 115 -2.86 -14.85 -7.73
N THR A 116 -3.98 -14.87 -8.47
CA THR A 116 -4.03 -15.31 -9.87
C THR A 116 -3.11 -14.47 -10.76
N CYS A 117 -3.01 -13.16 -10.48
CA CYS A 117 -2.19 -12.24 -11.28
C CYS A 117 -0.98 -11.73 -10.51
N HIS A 118 -1.11 -11.48 -9.20
CA HIS A 118 -0.04 -10.90 -8.38
C HIS A 118 0.96 -11.93 -7.83
N GLY A 119 0.83 -13.21 -8.23
CA GLY A 119 1.66 -14.31 -7.75
C GLY A 119 1.12 -14.93 -6.45
N GLY A 120 1.50 -16.19 -6.19
CA GLY A 120 1.00 -16.97 -5.04
C GLY A 120 1.35 -16.37 -3.68
N ASP A 121 2.47 -15.66 -3.58
CA ASP A 121 2.92 -14.92 -2.40
C ASP A 121 2.64 -13.41 -2.48
N LEU A 122 1.97 -12.98 -3.56
CA LEU A 122 1.58 -11.58 -3.82
C LEU A 122 2.78 -10.63 -4.01
N LYS A 123 3.95 -11.17 -4.35
CA LYS A 123 5.18 -10.42 -4.63
C LYS A 123 5.38 -10.04 -6.10
N GLY A 124 4.32 -10.17 -6.90
CA GLY A 124 4.30 -9.80 -8.30
C GLY A 124 4.71 -10.94 -9.23
N LEU A 125 4.36 -10.78 -10.51
CA LEU A 125 4.67 -11.74 -11.56
C LEU A 125 4.88 -10.98 -12.88
N GLY A 126 6.12 -10.99 -13.38
CA GLY A 126 6.48 -10.24 -14.59
C GLY A 126 6.20 -8.74 -14.44
N LEU A 127 5.28 -8.21 -15.25
CA LEU A 127 4.87 -6.80 -15.20
C LEU A 127 3.77 -6.51 -14.15
N VAL A 128 3.19 -7.55 -13.54
CA VAL A 128 2.20 -7.38 -12.47
C VAL A 128 2.92 -7.07 -11.16
N PRO A 129 2.63 -5.93 -10.50
CA PRO A 129 3.44 -5.45 -9.39
C PRO A 129 3.21 -6.22 -8.07
N PRO A 130 4.20 -6.22 -7.15
CA PRO A 130 4.03 -6.71 -5.78
C PRO A 130 3.03 -5.87 -4.99
N ILE A 131 2.14 -6.56 -4.27
CA ILE A 131 1.13 -5.95 -3.38
C ILE A 131 1.28 -6.38 -1.91
N ALA A 132 2.07 -7.41 -1.61
CA ALA A 132 2.41 -7.79 -0.24
C ALA A 132 3.18 -6.67 0.50
N GLY A 133 2.84 -6.44 1.77
CA GLY A 133 3.52 -5.47 2.63
C GLY A 133 3.40 -4.01 2.19
N ARG A 134 2.47 -3.69 1.28
CA ARG A 134 2.24 -2.32 0.82
C ARG A 134 1.36 -1.55 1.79
N SER A 135 1.56 -0.22 1.82
CA SER A 135 0.78 0.69 2.66
C SER A 135 -0.73 0.58 2.34
N PRO A 136 -1.60 0.43 3.35
CA PRO A 136 -3.03 0.37 3.14
C PRO A 136 -3.58 1.59 2.42
N SER A 137 -3.15 2.80 2.82
CA SER A 137 -3.60 4.04 2.19
C SER A 137 -3.19 4.10 0.71
N TYR A 138 -2.01 3.59 0.37
CA TYR A 138 -1.57 3.47 -1.02
C TYR A 138 -2.46 2.51 -1.82
N ILE A 139 -2.67 1.29 -1.31
CA ILE A 139 -3.45 0.26 -2.01
C ILE A 139 -4.92 0.68 -2.13
N ALA A 140 -5.53 1.20 -1.06
CA ALA A 140 -6.91 1.68 -1.07
C ALA A 140 -7.12 2.75 -2.15
N ARG A 141 -6.17 3.69 -2.27
CA ARG A 141 -6.18 4.69 -3.34
C ARG A 141 -6.06 4.04 -4.72
N GLN A 142 -5.17 3.07 -4.91
CA GLN A 142 -5.06 2.39 -6.22
C GLN A 142 -6.35 1.67 -6.61
N LEU A 143 -6.93 0.91 -5.68
CA LEU A 143 -8.20 0.20 -5.91
C LEU A 143 -9.33 1.19 -6.24
N HIS A 144 -9.39 2.30 -5.52
CA HIS A 144 -10.34 3.37 -5.79
C HIS A 144 -10.13 4.01 -7.17
N ASP A 145 -8.88 4.35 -7.52
CA ASP A 145 -8.54 5.00 -8.78
C ASP A 145 -8.83 4.08 -9.99
N PHE A 146 -8.64 2.77 -9.85
CA PHE A 146 -9.08 1.81 -10.87
C PHE A 146 -10.60 1.76 -10.98
N ARG A 147 -11.32 1.77 -9.85
CA ARG A 147 -12.79 1.70 -9.81
C ARG A 147 -13.43 2.93 -10.46
N THR A 148 -12.84 4.10 -10.28
CA THR A 148 -13.34 5.36 -10.86
C THR A 148 -12.80 5.65 -12.25
N GLY A 149 -11.79 4.90 -12.71
CA GLY A 149 -11.08 5.16 -13.96
C GLY A 149 -10.08 6.33 -13.87
N ALA A 150 -9.82 6.88 -12.68
CA ALA A 150 -8.78 7.89 -12.47
C ALA A 150 -7.37 7.34 -12.75
N ARG A 151 -7.18 6.01 -12.63
CA ARG A 151 -5.99 5.30 -13.11
C ARG A 151 -6.32 4.49 -14.36
N SER A 152 -5.65 4.81 -15.47
CA SER A 152 -5.87 4.25 -16.81
C SER A 152 -4.58 3.73 -17.45
N GLY A 153 -4.66 3.15 -18.64
CA GLY A 153 -3.56 2.52 -19.39
C GLY A 153 -3.72 1.00 -19.52
N ASP A 154 -2.95 0.39 -20.42
CA ASP A 154 -3.17 -1.00 -20.87
C ASP A 154 -3.26 -2.03 -19.73
N TYR A 155 -2.37 -1.95 -18.74
CA TYR A 155 -2.40 -2.84 -17.58
C TYR A 155 -3.43 -2.44 -16.52
N SER A 156 -3.88 -1.18 -16.52
CA SER A 156 -4.88 -0.68 -15.57
C SER A 156 -6.28 -1.22 -15.89
N GLU A 157 -6.59 -1.45 -17.17
CA GLU A 157 -7.87 -2.01 -17.62
C GLU A 157 -8.14 -3.40 -17.03
N LEU A 158 -7.08 -4.19 -16.79
CA LEU A 158 -7.18 -5.51 -16.17
C LEU A 158 -7.73 -5.45 -14.73
N MET A 159 -7.52 -4.35 -14.01
CA MET A 159 -7.96 -4.18 -12.63
C MET A 159 -9.40 -3.67 -12.50
N LYS A 160 -9.97 -3.07 -13.55
CA LYS A 160 -11.36 -2.57 -13.52
C LYS A 160 -12.39 -3.63 -13.13
N PRO A 161 -12.44 -4.82 -13.77
CA PRO A 161 -13.40 -5.86 -13.36
C PRO A 161 -13.10 -6.40 -11.96
N VAL A 162 -11.84 -6.37 -11.51
CA VAL A 162 -11.43 -6.85 -10.18
C VAL A 162 -12.01 -5.97 -9.07
N VAL A 163 -12.12 -4.66 -9.28
CA VAL A 163 -12.59 -3.73 -8.25
C VAL A 163 -14.07 -3.35 -8.35
N ALA A 164 -14.75 -3.76 -9.43
CA ALA A 164 -16.09 -3.31 -9.76
C ALA A 164 -17.14 -3.62 -8.68
N ASN A 165 -17.07 -4.80 -8.06
CA ASN A 165 -18.07 -5.27 -7.09
C ASN A 165 -17.60 -5.18 -5.62
N LEU A 166 -16.42 -4.59 -5.38
CA LEU A 166 -15.86 -4.48 -4.04
C LEU A 166 -16.42 -3.26 -3.31
N THR A 167 -16.83 -3.47 -2.05
CA THR A 167 -17.30 -2.40 -1.16
C THR A 167 -16.11 -1.70 -0.47
N ASN A 168 -16.36 -0.59 0.20
CA ASN A 168 -15.33 0.07 1.01
C ASN A 168 -14.86 -0.83 2.17
N ASP A 169 -15.75 -1.65 2.73
CA ASP A 169 -15.39 -2.64 3.77
C ASP A 169 -14.51 -3.75 3.21
N ASP A 170 -14.70 -4.10 1.94
CA ASP A 170 -13.81 -5.05 1.25
C ASP A 170 -12.44 -4.41 1.03
N PHE A 171 -12.37 -3.11 0.71
CA PHE A 171 -11.09 -2.38 0.61
C PHE A 171 -10.37 -2.32 1.96
N ILE A 172 -11.07 -2.03 3.06
CA ILE A 172 -10.48 -2.05 4.41
C ILE A 172 -9.88 -3.42 4.72
N ALA A 173 -10.63 -4.49 4.46
CA ALA A 173 -10.19 -5.86 4.70
C ALA A 173 -8.98 -6.25 3.83
N ILE A 174 -9.06 -6.04 2.51
CA ILE A 174 -8.00 -6.36 1.56
C ILE A 174 -6.71 -5.59 1.91
N THR A 175 -6.82 -4.28 2.14
CA THR A 175 -5.65 -3.43 2.41
C THR A 175 -5.02 -3.74 3.76
N GLY A 176 -5.82 -4.03 4.79
CA GLY A 176 -5.34 -4.49 6.09
C GLY A 176 -4.59 -5.82 5.99
N TYR A 177 -5.16 -6.80 5.27
CA TYR A 177 -4.50 -8.08 5.04
C TYR A 177 -3.18 -7.92 4.29
N LEU A 178 -3.17 -7.21 3.15
CA LEU A 178 -1.95 -7.01 2.35
C LEU A 178 -0.83 -6.32 3.14
N ALA A 179 -1.17 -5.34 3.99
CA ALA A 179 -0.20 -4.66 4.84
C ALA A 179 0.38 -5.55 5.94
N SER A 180 -0.32 -6.62 6.33
CA SER A 180 0.17 -7.61 7.30
C SER A 180 1.20 -8.58 6.72
N LEU A 181 1.30 -8.66 5.38
CA LEU A 181 2.19 -9.58 4.69
C LEU A 181 3.62 -9.07 4.67
N ASN A 182 4.57 -10.00 4.60
CA ASN A 182 5.96 -9.68 4.35
C ASN A 182 6.14 -9.23 2.89
N PRO A 183 6.78 -8.06 2.65
CA PRO A 183 7.06 -7.58 1.30
C PRO A 183 8.04 -8.47 0.53
#